data_AF-A0A367W937-F1
#
_entry.id   AF-A0A367W937-F1
#
_cell.length_a   1.000
_cell.length_b   1.000
_cell.length_c   1.000
_cell.angle_alpha   90.00
_cell.angle_beta   90.00
_cell.angle_gamma   90.00
#
_symmetry.space_group_name_H-M   'P 1'
#
loop_
_entity.id
_entity.type
_entity.pdbx_description
1 polymer ?
#
loop_
_entity_poly.entity_id
_entity_poly.type
_entity_poly.pdbx_seq_one_letter_code
_entity_poly.pdbx_strand_id
1 'polypeptide(L)'
;MITAGQLRAARALLGIDQKTLAEMAGVSVPTIQRMEASQGNVRGVVDTLSKVVTALDRAGIELIGEQVPSIALGRGVRLKEPVPQAVSDDTAE
;
A
#
# COMPACT_ATOMS: atom_id res chain seq x y z
N MET A 1 8.94 -5.81 6.35
CA MET A 1 8.74 -4.41 6.82
C MET A 1 8.86 -3.49 5.63
N ILE A 2 7.90 -2.58 5.44
CA ILE A 2 7.85 -1.66 4.29
C ILE A 2 8.63 -0.38 4.59
N THR A 3 9.12 0.28 3.54
CA THR A 3 9.81 1.58 3.66
C THR A 3 8.92 2.74 3.21
N ALA A 4 9.22 3.95 3.69
CA ALA A 4 8.57 5.17 3.21
C ALA A 4 8.77 5.40 1.70
N GLY A 5 9.92 4.96 1.16
CA GLY A 5 10.20 4.97 -0.28
C GLY A 5 9.25 4.08 -1.06
N GLN A 6 9.03 2.83 -0.61
CA GLN A 6 8.08 1.91 -1.23
C GLN A 6 6.64 2.43 -1.18
N LEU A 7 6.24 3.08 -0.08
CA LEU A 7 4.90 3.65 0.04
C LEU A 7 4.67 4.77 -1.00
N ARG A 8 5.60 5.71 -1.12
CA ARG A 8 5.54 6.79 -2.12
C ARG A 8 5.57 6.25 -3.55
N ALA A 9 6.41 5.26 -3.82
CA ALA A 9 6.52 4.64 -5.14
C ALA A 9 5.24 3.89 -5.53
N ALA A 10 4.64 3.13 -4.62
CA ALA A 10 3.36 2.46 -4.84
C ALA A 10 2.25 3.45 -5.21
N ARG A 11 2.20 4.56 -4.48
CA ARG A 11 1.23 5.62 -4.73
C ARG A 11 1.42 6.30 -6.08
N ALA A 12 2.67 6.54 -6.47
CA ALA A 12 3.02 7.08 -7.77
C ALA A 12 2.63 6.12 -8.92
N LEU A 13 2.86 4.82 -8.75
CA LEU A 13 2.46 3.81 -9.74
C LEU A 13 0.94 3.72 -9.91
N LEU A 14 0.18 3.90 -8.83
CA LEU A 14 -1.29 3.95 -8.87
C LEU A 14 -1.84 5.30 -9.36
N GLY A 15 -1.01 6.33 -9.47
CA GLY A 15 -1.45 7.68 -9.83
C GLY A 15 -2.36 8.34 -8.79
N ILE A 16 -2.27 7.94 -7.52
CA ILE A 16 -3.17 8.43 -6.45
C ILE A 16 -2.46 9.37 -5.46
N ASP A 17 -3.24 10.19 -4.76
CA ASP A 17 -2.74 11.05 -3.70
C ASP A 17 -2.80 10.38 -2.31
N GLN A 18 -2.29 11.06 -1.28
CA GLN A 18 -2.28 10.53 0.09
C GLN A 18 -3.69 10.36 0.67
N LYS A 19 -4.66 11.16 0.22
CA LYS A 19 -6.04 11.12 0.70
C LYS A 19 -6.75 9.87 0.17
N THR A 20 -6.63 9.60 -1.13
CA THR A 20 -7.16 8.39 -1.75
C THR A 20 -6.56 7.14 -1.12
N LEU A 21 -5.24 7.11 -0.88
CA LEU A 21 -4.62 5.97 -0.20
C LEU A 21 -5.14 5.78 1.24
N ALA A 22 -5.36 6.87 1.97
CA ALA A 22 -5.90 6.82 3.32
C ALA A 22 -7.33 6.26 3.33
N GLU A 23 -8.17 6.68 2.40
CA GLU A 23 -9.53 6.18 2.19
C GLU A 23 -9.53 4.69 1.85
N MET A 24 -8.74 4.26 0.87
CA MET A 24 -8.60 2.85 0.48
C MET A 24 -8.15 1.94 1.63
N ALA A 25 -7.29 2.46 2.51
CA ALA A 25 -6.76 1.72 3.65
C ALA A 25 -7.61 1.85 4.93
N GLY A 26 -8.65 2.70 4.94
CA GLY A 26 -9.45 2.96 6.14
C GLY A 26 -8.63 3.55 7.30
N VAL A 27 -7.70 4.46 6.98
CA VAL A 27 -6.86 5.17 7.96
C VAL A 27 -6.96 6.68 7.74
N SER A 28 -6.42 7.49 8.66
CA SER A 28 -6.44 8.94 8.51
C SER A 28 -5.31 9.46 7.61
N VAL A 29 -5.53 10.56 6.88
CA VAL A 29 -4.49 11.20 6.04
C VAL A 29 -3.21 11.53 6.84
N PRO A 30 -3.26 12.06 8.08
CA PRO A 30 -2.06 12.28 8.88
C PRO A 30 -1.27 10.99 9.17
N THR A 31 -1.94 9.83 9.19
CA THR A 31 -1.27 8.54 9.35
C THR A 31 -0.42 8.22 8.13
N ILE A 32 -0.96 8.36 6.92
CA ILE A 32 -0.20 8.19 5.67
C ILE A 32 0.96 9.19 5.60
N GLN A 33 0.74 10.46 5.95
CA GLN A 33 1.79 11.49 5.99
C GLN A 33 2.95 11.10 6.92
N ARG A 34 2.66 10.63 8.14
CA ARG A 34 3.70 10.15 9.07
C ARG A 34 4.45 8.93 8.53
N MET A 35 3.76 8.01 7.87
CA MET A 35 4.38 6.84 7.26
C MET A 35 5.33 7.25 6.12
N GLU A 36 4.93 8.17 5.25
CA GLU A 36 5.77 8.66 4.15
C GLU A 36 6.93 9.56 4.60
N ALA A 37 6.80 10.23 5.74
CA ALA A 37 7.86 11.05 6.35
C ALA A 37 8.92 10.22 7.12
N SER A 38 8.68 8.92 7.32
CA SER A 38 9.59 8.06 8.09
C SER A 38 10.95 7.92 7.40
N GLN A 39 12.04 7.98 8.19
CA GLN A 39 13.39 7.72 7.70
C GLN A 39 13.64 6.21 7.63
N GLY A 40 13.57 5.64 6.43
CA GLY A 40 13.75 4.21 6.18
C GLY A 40 12.47 3.40 6.35
N ASN A 41 12.48 2.46 7.30
CA ASN A 41 11.32 1.62 7.58
C ASN A 41 10.19 2.42 8.23
N VAL A 42 8.97 2.16 7.80
CA VAL A 42 7.78 2.74 8.44
C VAL A 42 7.63 2.12 9.83
N ARG A 43 7.75 2.95 10.86
CA ARG A 43 7.53 2.56 12.27
C ARG A 43 6.09 2.90 12.66
N GLY A 44 5.36 1.97 13.23
CA GLY A 44 3.97 2.19 13.62
C GLY A 44 3.27 0.94 14.15
N VAL A 45 1.97 1.10 14.42
CA VAL A 45 1.06 0.03 14.85
C VAL A 45 0.91 -0.99 13.71
N VAL A 46 1.14 -2.27 14.02
CA VAL A 46 1.12 -3.37 13.03
C VAL A 46 -0.21 -3.43 12.28
N ASP A 47 -1.33 -3.25 12.97
CA ASP A 47 -2.67 -3.25 12.35
C ASP A 47 -2.82 -2.19 11.25
N THR A 48 -2.40 -0.96 11.53
CA THR A 48 -2.42 0.15 10.57
C THR A 48 -1.54 -0.15 9.36
N LEU A 49 -0.37 -0.75 9.59
CA LEU A 49 0.53 -1.14 8.51
C LEU A 49 -0.11 -2.19 7.60
N SER A 50 -0.72 -3.22 8.19
CA SER A 50 -1.40 -4.30 7.47
C SER A 50 -2.55 -3.78 6.62
N LYS A 51 -3.33 -2.82 7.12
CA LYS A 51 -4.40 -2.16 6.34
C LYS A 51 -3.88 -1.47 5.09
N VAL A 52 -2.81 -0.68 5.21
CA VAL A 52 -2.20 0.02 4.07
C VAL A 52 -1.61 -0.97 3.06
N VAL A 53 -0.89 -2.00 3.52
CA VAL A 53 -0.35 -3.03 2.63
C VAL A 53 -1.45 -3.77 1.89
N THR A 54 -2.54 -4.12 2.57
CA THR A 54 -3.69 -4.82 1.96
C THR A 54 -4.40 -3.94 0.93
N ALA A 55 -4.56 -2.65 1.21
CA ALA A 55 -5.17 -1.71 0.27
C ALA A 55 -4.33 -1.58 -1.02
N LEU A 56 -3.01 -1.45 -0.89
CA LEU A 56 -2.09 -1.43 -2.03
C LEU A 56 -2.14 -2.75 -2.81
N ASP A 57 -2.15 -3.89 -2.12
CA ASP A 57 -2.25 -5.22 -2.73
C ASP A 57 -3.51 -5.36 -3.60
N ARG A 58 -4.66 -4.99 -3.05
CA ARG A 58 -5.95 -5.01 -3.76
C ARG A 58 -5.96 -4.06 -4.96
N ALA A 59 -5.30 -2.91 -4.84
CA ALA A 59 -5.19 -1.92 -5.91
C ALA A 59 -4.24 -2.30 -7.05
N GLY A 60 -3.59 -3.46 -6.97
CA GLY A 60 -2.66 -3.92 -8.01
C GLY A 60 -1.20 -3.58 -7.74
N ILE A 61 -0.81 -3.43 -6.48
CA ILE A 61 0.60 -3.24 -6.10
C ILE A 61 1.15 -4.47 -5.38
N GLU A 62 2.30 -4.95 -5.83
CA GLU A 62 3.12 -5.91 -5.10
C GLU A 62 4.31 -5.19 -4.44
N LEU A 63 4.44 -5.33 -3.12
CA LEU A 63 5.58 -4.81 -2.35
C LEU A 63 6.66 -5.89 -2.21
N ILE A 64 7.80 -5.68 -2.88
CA ILE A 64 8.91 -6.65 -2.89
C ILE A 64 9.83 -6.37 -1.70
N GLY A 65 10.05 -7.37 -0.86
CA GLY A 65 11.02 -7.32 0.23
C GLY A 65 12.45 -7.61 -0.22
N GLU A 66 13.43 -7.26 0.61
CA GLU A 66 14.86 -7.36 0.30
C GLU A 66 15.34 -8.78 -0.08
N GLN A 67 14.68 -9.80 0.46
CA GLN A 67 14.97 -11.22 0.24
C GLN A 67 13.84 -11.95 -0.50
N VAL A 68 12.91 -11.20 -1.11
CA VAL A 68 11.83 -11.80 -1.89
C VAL A 68 12.35 -12.14 -3.29
N PRO A 69 12.04 -13.34 -3.84
CA PRO A 69 12.43 -13.71 -5.19
C PRO A 69 11.96 -12.65 -6.21
N SER A 70 12.93 -12.06 -6.86
CA SER A 70 12.77 -11.07 -7.91
C SER A 70 14.00 -11.21 -8.82
N ILE A 71 13.88 -10.85 -10.10
CA ILE A 71 15.01 -10.90 -11.04
C ILE A 71 16.19 -10.08 -10.50
N ALA A 72 15.91 -8.98 -9.80
CA ALA A 72 16.88 -8.19 -9.05
C ALA A 72 16.70 -8.38 -7.53
N LEU A 73 17.80 -8.26 -6.77
CA LEU A 73 17.79 -8.24 -5.31
C LEU A 73 17.32 -6.87 -4.77
N GLY A 74 16.80 -6.85 -3.54
CA GLY A 74 16.46 -5.61 -2.82
C GLY A 74 14.97 -5.29 -2.77
N ARG A 75 14.64 -4.19 -2.08
CA ARG A 75 13.26 -3.74 -1.89
C ARG A 75 12.74 -3.05 -3.16
N GLY A 76 11.50 -3.33 -3.53
CA GLY A 76 10.89 -2.78 -4.73
C GLY A 76 9.37 -2.65 -4.65
N VAL A 77 8.79 -2.12 -5.73
CA VAL A 77 7.34 -2.02 -5.93
C VAL A 77 7.05 -2.42 -7.38
N ARG A 78 6.01 -3.21 -7.59
CA ARG A 78 5.61 -3.70 -8.93
C ARG A 78 4.11 -3.56 -9.12
N LEU A 79 3.70 -3.23 -10.34
CA LEU A 79 2.31 -3.35 -10.76
C LEU A 79 1.95 -4.83 -10.98
N LYS A 80 0.81 -5.24 -10.46
CA LYS A 80 0.18 -6.53 -10.71
C LYS A 80 -1.28 -6.30 -11.12
N GLU A 81 -1.94 -7.33 -11.63
CA GLU A 81 -3.38 -7.24 -11.87
C GLU A 81 -4.11 -6.97 -10.53
N PRO A 82 -4.99 -5.95 -10.48
CA PRO A 82 -5.76 -5.67 -9.28
C PRO A 82 -6.69 -6.85 -8.99
N VAL A 83 -6.89 -7.14 -7.70
CA VAL A 83 -7.85 -8.17 -7.30
C VAL A 83 -9.25 -7.63 -7.58
N PRO A 84 -10.08 -8.28 -8.41
CA PRO A 84 -11.44 -7.83 -8.64
C PRO A 84 -12.14 -7.73 -7.28
N GLN A 85 -12.64 -6.55 -6.91
CA GLN A 85 -13.55 -6.48 -5.77
C GLN A 85 -14.77 -7.29 -6.15
N ALA A 86 -15.06 -8.35 -5.39
CA ALA A 86 -16.36 -8.98 -5.44
C ALA A 86 -17.36 -7.85 -5.15
N VAL A 87 -18.09 -7.43 -6.17
CA VAL A 87 -19.15 -6.46 -6.05
C VAL A 87 -20.12 -7.10 -5.07
N SER A 88 -20.15 -6.62 -3.83
CA SER A 88 -21.27 -6.94 -2.95
C SER A 88 -22.44 -6.18 -3.57
N ASP A 89 -23.25 -6.91 -4.35
CA ASP A 89 -24.59 -6.49 -4.71
C ASP A 89 -25.40 -6.34 -3.42
N ASP A 90 -25.19 -5.23 -2.71
CA ASP A 90 -26.09 -4.74 -1.67
C ASP A 90 -27.12 -3.85 -2.38
N THR A 91 -27.90 -4.51 -3.25
CA THR A 91 -29.17 -4.02 -3.78
C THR A 91 -30.22 -5.02 -3.35
N ALA A 92 -30.69 -4.90 -2.13
CA ALA A 92 -32.01 -5.39 -1.71
C ALA A 92 -32.40 -4.76 -0.36
N GLU A 93 -33.13 -3.66 -0.48
CA GLU A 93 -34.26 -3.20 0.37
C GLU A 93 -33.99 -2.65 1.79
#